data_AF-A0AAD7DDZ3-F1
#
_entry.id   AF-A0AAD7DDZ3-F1
#
_cell.length_a   1.000
_cell.length_b   1.000
_cell.length_c   1.000
_cell.angle_alpha   90.00
_cell.angle_beta   90.00
_cell.angle_gamma   90.00
#
_symmetry.space_group_name_H-M   'P 1'
#
loop_
_entity.id
_entity.type
_entity.pdbx_description
1 polymer ?
#
loop_
_entity_poly.entity_id
_entity_poly.type
_entity_poly.pdbx_seq_one_letter_code
_entity_poly.pdbx_strand_id
1 'polypeptide(L)'
;MPGAESSGSPSDATTGMRTNAGVIQMTNGQQYTAPAEGFPRPQCVESALRNTTDRNRADWAEVKDPKGFVRVYRAKYSANARDTVSKLTYVIPKLVDTPKVIISPPTAREELNERLPAPWNFLISGINPAALKKLIDQGWWSTPTITFYVFDYNVPLPRYIMTLQNLCTPSDPEACKAVARLVKDKLKSIKEASEFLAKHSAASDAKEAEGALDIIEAKPLEIALPGGETDLLWNIYFTPPKSIDFFRLLEWTTAARDLTYDTALHGTGVPRVGSDQFFCQGCKGYDHPSGLCPLPRITGWFGAPLQSVSADDKTLGKADERNERKDKMSKGGKGPKAGGNGSRNVNNRNSRRR
;
A
#
# COMPACT_ATOMS: atom_id res chain seq x y z
N MET A 1 55.29 -7.95 -21.91
CA MET A 1 55.34 -7.66 -20.46
C MET A 1 55.01 -6.18 -20.33
N PRO A 2 53.82 -5.76 -19.85
CA PRO A 2 52.96 -6.30 -18.78
C PRO A 2 51.75 -7.07 -19.37
N GLY A 3 50.99 -7.91 -18.67
CA GLY A 3 50.68 -8.02 -17.25
C GLY A 3 49.15 -7.90 -17.13
N ALA A 4 48.42 -8.91 -17.59
CA ALA A 4 46.95 -8.93 -17.57
C ALA A 4 46.47 -9.22 -16.14
N GLU A 5 45.91 -8.20 -15.49
CA GLU A 5 45.21 -8.34 -14.22
C GLU A 5 43.87 -9.04 -14.47
N SER A 6 43.77 -10.28 -14.02
CA SER A 6 42.51 -11.03 -13.98
C SER A 6 41.61 -10.44 -12.88
N SER A 7 40.52 -9.82 -13.28
CA SER A 7 39.45 -9.39 -12.39
C SER A 7 38.75 -10.62 -11.80
N GLY A 8 39.13 -10.98 -10.58
CA GLY A 8 38.42 -11.98 -9.78
C GLY A 8 37.00 -11.49 -9.49
N SER A 9 36.00 -12.27 -9.92
CA SER A 9 34.61 -12.05 -9.53
C SER A 9 34.47 -12.21 -8.01
N PRO A 10 33.76 -11.30 -7.31
CA PRO A 10 33.56 -11.44 -5.88
C PRO A 10 32.74 -12.71 -5.62
N SER A 11 33.32 -13.64 -4.89
CA SER A 11 32.68 -14.88 -4.47
C SER A 11 31.48 -14.58 -3.57
N ASP A 12 30.30 -14.94 -4.06
CA ASP A 12 29.01 -14.72 -3.41
C ASP A 12 28.87 -15.66 -2.20
N ALA A 13 29.32 -15.21 -1.03
CA ALA A 13 29.44 -16.00 0.21
C ALA A 13 28.08 -16.35 0.88
N THR A 14 26.95 -16.21 0.17
CA THR A 14 25.64 -16.69 0.62
C THR A 14 25.14 -17.82 -0.26
N THR A 15 25.93 -18.88 -0.37
CA THR A 15 25.60 -20.07 -1.17
C THR A 15 24.59 -20.94 -0.42
N GLY A 16 23.33 -20.52 -0.41
CA GLY A 16 22.23 -21.37 0.06
C GLY A 16 21.82 -22.39 -1.01
N MET A 17 21.45 -23.60 -0.61
CA MET A 17 20.95 -24.60 -1.55
C MET A 17 19.48 -24.31 -1.84
N ARG A 18 19.16 -24.06 -3.12
CA ARG A 18 17.76 -23.85 -3.55
C ARG A 18 17.06 -25.20 -3.63
N THR A 19 15.95 -25.32 -2.92
CA THR A 19 15.05 -26.47 -3.02
C THR A 19 14.14 -26.32 -4.24
N ASN A 20 13.58 -27.44 -4.72
CA ASN A 20 12.57 -27.43 -5.79
C ASN A 20 11.31 -26.62 -5.46
N ALA A 21 11.09 -26.29 -4.18
CA ALA A 21 9.95 -25.51 -3.72
C ALA A 21 10.19 -23.99 -3.73
N GLY A 22 11.27 -23.48 -4.33
CA GLY A 22 11.58 -22.04 -4.33
C GLY A 22 12.03 -21.51 -2.96
N VAL A 23 12.41 -22.40 -2.04
CA VAL A 23 12.96 -22.05 -0.72
C VAL A 23 14.48 -22.21 -0.76
N ILE A 24 15.21 -21.22 -0.28
CA ILE A 24 16.66 -21.27 -0.09
C ILE A 24 16.95 -21.66 1.35
N GLN A 25 17.75 -22.71 1.54
CA GLN A 25 18.30 -23.12 2.83
C GLN A 25 19.69 -22.52 3.02
N MET A 26 19.88 -21.74 4.07
CA MET A 26 21.17 -21.14 4.43
C MET A 26 21.95 -22.08 5.37
N THR A 27 23.27 -21.99 5.34
CA THR A 27 24.17 -22.79 6.19
C THR A 27 23.95 -22.56 7.70
N ASN A 28 23.43 -21.40 8.07
CA ASN A 28 23.08 -21.05 9.46
C ASN A 28 21.67 -21.54 9.88
N GLY A 29 21.04 -22.40 9.09
CA GLY A 29 19.72 -22.98 9.33
C GLY A 29 18.54 -22.03 9.08
N GLN A 30 18.79 -20.80 8.62
CA GLN A 30 17.70 -19.95 8.11
C GLN A 30 17.19 -20.47 6.77
N GLN A 31 15.90 -20.25 6.54
CA GLN A 31 15.28 -20.51 5.25
C GLN A 31 14.41 -19.34 4.84
N TYR A 32 14.40 -19.04 3.53
CA TYR A 32 13.55 -18.01 2.98
C TYR A 32 13.07 -18.34 1.57
N THR A 33 11.90 -17.83 1.21
CA THR A 33 11.34 -17.94 -0.15
C THR A 33 12.08 -17.00 -1.10
N ALA A 34 12.51 -17.52 -2.24
CA ALA A 34 13.06 -16.76 -3.35
C ALA A 34 12.51 -17.35 -4.66
N PRO A 35 11.42 -16.79 -5.24
CA PRO A 35 10.87 -17.25 -6.51
C PRO A 35 11.84 -16.96 -7.67
N ALA A 36 11.77 -17.77 -8.74
CA ALA A 36 12.64 -17.62 -9.93
C ALA A 36 12.43 -16.28 -10.63
N GLU A 37 11.17 -15.89 -10.82
CA GLU A 37 10.77 -14.63 -11.47
C GLU A 37 10.86 -13.40 -10.55
N GLY A 38 11.38 -13.56 -9.34
CA GLY A 38 11.35 -12.52 -8.31
C GLY A 38 9.96 -12.28 -7.72
N PHE A 39 9.87 -11.35 -6.78
CA PHE A 39 8.62 -11.01 -6.13
C PHE A 39 7.92 -9.84 -6.84
N PRO A 40 6.57 -9.84 -6.89
CA PRO A 40 5.83 -8.66 -7.33
C PRO A 40 6.06 -7.50 -6.36
N ARG A 41 6.30 -6.30 -6.92
CA ARG A 41 6.47 -5.07 -6.14
C ARG A 41 5.10 -4.48 -5.78
N PRO A 42 4.81 -4.25 -4.48
CA PRO A 42 3.55 -3.63 -4.07
C PRO A 42 3.42 -2.20 -4.63
N GLN A 43 2.28 -1.90 -5.25
CA GLN A 43 1.98 -0.56 -5.74
C GLN A 43 1.36 0.30 -4.64
N CYS A 44 2.21 0.88 -3.79
CA CYS A 44 1.77 1.70 -2.67
C CYS A 44 1.70 3.16 -3.09
N VAL A 45 0.50 3.75 -3.09
CA VAL A 45 0.29 5.17 -3.41
C VAL A 45 0.25 6.08 -2.18
N GLU A 46 0.65 5.55 -1.02
CA GLU A 46 0.75 6.29 0.23
C GLU A 46 2.22 6.47 0.64
N SER A 47 2.49 7.59 1.30
CA SER A 47 3.80 7.83 1.91
C SER A 47 4.16 6.69 2.88
N ALA A 48 5.40 6.21 2.83
CA ALA A 48 5.89 5.26 3.82
C ALA A 48 5.84 5.80 5.26
N LEU A 49 5.76 7.12 5.42
CA LEU A 49 5.63 7.81 6.70
C LEU A 49 4.17 8.10 7.08
N ARG A 50 3.17 7.55 6.37
CA ARG A 50 1.75 7.78 6.68
C ARG A 50 1.46 7.52 8.17
N ASN A 51 0.81 8.49 8.81
CA ASN A 51 0.50 8.50 10.25
C ASN A 51 1.72 8.38 11.20
N THR A 52 2.96 8.57 10.73
CA THR A 52 4.12 8.65 11.62
C THR A 52 4.24 10.05 12.24
N THR A 53 4.53 10.14 13.55
CA THR A 53 4.76 11.42 14.25
C THR A 53 5.88 12.25 13.64
N ASP A 54 5.83 13.58 13.80
CA ASP A 54 6.86 14.48 13.25
C ASP A 54 8.22 14.26 13.89
N ARG A 55 8.24 13.95 15.20
CA ARG A 55 9.46 13.57 15.91
C ARG A 55 10.12 12.34 15.30
N ASN A 56 9.37 11.25 15.06
CA ASN A 56 9.94 10.08 14.39
C ASN A 56 10.46 10.40 13.00
N ARG A 57 9.74 11.23 12.22
CA ARG A 57 10.19 11.63 10.88
C ARG A 57 11.52 12.39 10.94
N ALA A 58 11.64 13.36 11.85
CA ALA A 58 12.86 14.13 12.05
C ALA A 58 14.02 13.24 12.50
N ASP A 59 13.79 12.41 13.53
CA ASP A 59 14.81 11.50 14.06
C ASP A 59 15.28 10.51 12.99
N TRP A 60 14.36 9.96 12.18
CA TRP A 60 14.70 9.05 11.07
C TRP A 60 15.42 9.75 9.93
N ALA A 61 15.09 11.02 9.64
CA ALA A 61 15.78 11.81 8.63
C ALA A 61 17.25 12.08 9.02
N GLU A 62 17.53 12.27 10.31
CA GLU A 62 18.90 12.55 10.80
C GLU A 62 19.84 11.34 10.83
N VAL A 63 19.32 10.11 10.78
CA VAL A 63 20.16 8.90 10.67
C VAL A 63 21.04 8.98 9.42
N LYS A 64 22.37 9.01 9.61
CA LYS A 64 23.36 9.10 8.52
C LYS A 64 23.81 7.73 7.99
N ASP A 65 23.66 6.68 8.81
CA ASP A 65 23.92 5.30 8.38
C ASP A 65 23.03 4.90 7.19
N PRO A 66 23.46 3.92 6.38
CA PRO A 66 22.59 3.29 5.40
C PRO A 66 21.27 2.87 6.05
N LYS A 67 20.17 3.36 5.47
CA LYS A 67 18.83 3.16 6.02
C LYS A 67 17.81 2.87 4.95
N GLY A 68 16.76 2.16 5.33
CA GLY A 68 15.61 1.84 4.50
C GLY A 68 14.38 1.63 5.35
N PHE A 69 13.29 1.24 4.72
CA PHE A 69 12.08 0.84 5.43
C PHE A 69 11.90 -0.67 5.37
N VAL A 70 11.39 -1.22 6.47
CA VAL A 70 10.93 -2.60 6.54
C VAL A 70 9.48 -2.66 6.99
N ARG A 71 8.75 -3.59 6.39
CA ARG A 71 7.29 -3.69 6.51
C ARG A 71 6.88 -5.13 6.61
N VAL A 72 6.19 -5.48 7.68
CA VAL A 72 5.70 -6.86 7.87
C VAL A 72 4.46 -7.10 7.00
N TYR A 73 4.36 -8.30 6.41
CA TYR A 73 3.15 -8.71 5.68
C TYR A 73 1.94 -8.69 6.63
N ARG A 74 0.83 -8.07 6.20
CA ARG A 74 -0.35 -7.80 7.04
C ARG A 74 -0.05 -6.98 8.30
N ALA A 75 0.98 -6.13 8.26
CA ALA A 75 1.29 -5.22 9.36
C ALA A 75 0.07 -4.40 9.77
N LYS A 76 -0.06 -4.26 11.10
CA LYS A 76 -0.91 -3.28 11.78
C LYS A 76 -0.03 -2.50 12.74
N TYR A 77 -0.34 -1.21 12.92
CA TYR A 77 0.27 -0.46 14.01
C TYR A 77 -0.02 -1.12 15.37
N SER A 78 0.98 -1.11 16.24
CA SER A 78 0.88 -1.49 17.64
C SER A 78 1.81 -0.59 18.44
N ALA A 79 1.29 0.07 19.47
CA ALA A 79 2.10 0.90 20.37
C ALA A 79 3.23 0.08 21.02
N ASN A 80 2.96 -1.20 21.31
CA ASN A 80 3.99 -2.16 21.70
C ASN A 80 4.41 -3.01 20.50
N ALA A 81 5.50 -2.63 19.85
CA ALA A 81 6.05 -3.35 18.70
C ALA A 81 7.21 -4.30 19.07
N ARG A 82 7.41 -4.62 20.36
CA ARG A 82 8.56 -5.37 20.87
C ARG A 82 8.76 -6.72 20.17
N ASP A 83 7.70 -7.51 20.03
CA ASP A 83 7.77 -8.82 19.37
C ASP A 83 8.23 -8.71 17.90
N THR A 84 7.63 -7.79 17.14
CA THR A 84 8.02 -7.51 15.75
C THR A 84 9.48 -7.07 15.64
N VAL A 85 9.91 -6.13 16.49
CA VAL A 85 11.30 -5.66 16.54
C VAL A 85 12.25 -6.81 16.87
N SER A 86 11.93 -7.64 17.87
CA SER A 86 12.75 -8.81 18.23
C SER A 86 12.89 -9.80 17.07
N LYS A 87 11.80 -10.10 16.34
CA LYS A 87 11.83 -10.98 15.17
C LYS A 87 12.68 -10.41 14.03
N LEU A 88 12.53 -9.13 13.71
CA LEU A 88 13.31 -8.48 12.65
C LEU A 88 14.81 -8.42 13.00
N THR A 89 15.14 -8.02 14.23
CA THR A 89 16.52 -7.97 14.72
C THR A 89 17.15 -9.37 14.81
N TYR A 90 16.37 -10.43 14.98
CA TYR A 90 16.86 -11.81 14.95
C TYR A 90 17.11 -12.32 13.53
N VAL A 91 16.17 -12.07 12.61
CA VAL A 91 16.17 -12.67 11.27
C VAL A 91 17.09 -11.93 10.31
N ILE A 92 17.02 -10.59 10.25
CA ILE A 92 17.73 -9.82 9.22
C ILE A 92 19.25 -10.02 9.28
N PRO A 93 19.93 -9.92 10.43
CA PRO A 93 21.37 -10.20 10.56
C PRO A 93 21.80 -11.52 9.92
N LYS A 94 20.99 -12.58 10.09
CA LYS A 94 21.29 -13.92 9.60
C LYS A 94 21.07 -14.09 8.10
N LEU A 95 20.14 -13.34 7.50
CA LEU A 95 19.83 -13.41 6.06
C LEU A 95 20.91 -12.77 5.20
N VAL A 96 21.58 -11.75 5.71
CA VAL A 96 22.56 -10.95 4.97
C VAL A 96 23.93 -10.88 5.62
N ASP A 97 24.20 -11.83 6.54
CA ASP A 97 25.48 -12.03 7.23
C ASP A 97 26.07 -10.71 7.77
N THR A 98 25.28 -10.01 8.57
CA THR A 98 25.67 -8.74 9.21
C THR A 98 25.61 -8.88 10.72
N PRO A 99 26.55 -8.31 11.50
CA PRO A 99 26.63 -8.57 12.93
C PRO A 99 25.44 -7.98 13.71
N LYS A 100 24.87 -6.88 13.23
CA LYS A 100 23.79 -6.16 13.90
C LYS A 100 22.99 -5.33 12.91
N VAL A 101 21.72 -5.12 13.24
CA VAL A 101 20.86 -4.11 12.65
C VAL A 101 20.12 -3.37 13.75
N ILE A 102 19.70 -2.14 13.47
CA ILE A 102 18.83 -1.35 14.34
C ILE A 102 17.46 -1.27 13.67
N ILE A 103 16.41 -1.64 14.41
CA ILE A 103 15.02 -1.57 13.97
C ILE A 103 14.29 -0.55 14.85
N SER A 104 13.89 0.56 14.25
CA SER A 104 13.16 1.63 14.96
C SER A 104 11.67 1.55 14.61
N PRO A 105 10.79 1.28 15.59
CA PRO A 105 9.35 1.25 15.36
C PRO A 105 8.79 2.66 15.12
N PRO A 106 7.72 2.79 14.31
CA PRO A 106 7.03 4.07 14.19
C PRO A 106 6.20 4.36 15.46
N THR A 107 5.92 5.64 15.70
CA THR A 107 4.87 6.09 16.61
C THR A 107 3.75 6.70 15.78
N ALA A 108 2.50 6.33 16.07
CA ALA A 108 1.34 6.91 15.42
C ALA A 108 1.13 8.37 15.85
N ARG A 109 0.75 9.23 14.91
CA ARG A 109 0.32 10.60 15.21
C ARG A 109 -1.07 10.60 15.83
N GLU A 110 -1.95 9.76 15.30
CA GLU A 110 -3.34 9.61 15.74
C GLU A 110 -3.78 8.15 15.68
N GLU A 111 -4.81 7.79 16.45
CA GLU A 111 -5.46 6.50 16.34
C GLU A 111 -6.40 6.49 15.13
N LEU A 112 -6.18 5.57 14.20
CA LEU A 112 -7.01 5.41 13.01
C LEU A 112 -7.99 4.25 13.19
N ASN A 113 -9.25 4.49 12.84
CA ASN A 113 -10.33 3.49 12.87
C ASN A 113 -10.32 2.59 11.61
N GLU A 114 -9.15 2.07 11.25
CA GLU A 114 -8.96 1.19 10.11
C GLU A 114 -8.72 -0.25 10.56
N ARG A 115 -9.01 -1.24 9.71
CA ARG A 115 -8.78 -2.66 10.04
C ARG A 115 -7.31 -2.97 10.32
N LEU A 116 -6.39 -2.35 9.59
CA LEU A 116 -4.93 -2.46 9.78
C LEU A 116 -4.29 -1.06 9.65
N PRO A 117 -4.37 -0.24 10.72
CA PRO A 117 -4.04 1.18 10.64
C PRO A 117 -2.55 1.42 10.45
N ALA A 118 -2.22 2.51 9.76
CA ALA A 118 -0.90 3.11 9.75
C ALA A 118 -0.54 3.73 11.10
N PRO A 119 0.75 3.90 11.41
CA PRO A 119 1.94 3.57 10.62
C PRO A 119 2.35 2.08 10.71
N TRP A 120 2.79 1.53 9.59
CA TRP A 120 3.13 0.11 9.43
C TRP A 120 4.56 -0.15 8.95
N ASN A 121 5.34 0.90 8.68
CA ASN A 121 6.74 0.83 8.26
C ASN A 121 7.67 1.12 9.43
N PHE A 122 8.67 0.28 9.61
CA PHE A 122 9.76 0.44 10.58
C PHE A 122 10.99 0.97 9.83
N LEU A 123 11.82 1.77 10.48
CA LEU A 123 13.13 2.13 9.93
C LEU A 123 14.12 0.99 10.23
N ILE A 124 14.87 0.57 9.22
CA ILE A 124 16.08 -0.24 9.38
C ILE A 124 17.30 0.66 9.20
N SER A 125 18.26 0.57 10.11
CA SER A 125 19.55 1.29 10.06
C SER A 125 20.67 0.50 10.74
N GLY A 126 21.89 1.06 10.80
CA GLY A 126 23.06 0.40 11.40
C GLY A 126 23.45 -0.89 10.67
N ILE A 127 23.14 -0.96 9.37
CA ILE A 127 23.40 -2.09 8.47
C ILE A 127 24.41 -1.65 7.41
N ASN A 128 25.29 -2.55 6.97
CA ASN A 128 26.24 -2.22 5.92
C ASN A 128 25.50 -1.98 4.56
N PRO A 129 26.03 -1.11 3.68
CA PRO A 129 25.34 -0.75 2.44
C PRO A 129 25.03 -1.93 1.51
N ALA A 130 25.95 -2.90 1.40
CA ALA A 130 25.80 -4.05 0.51
C ALA A 130 24.67 -5.00 0.98
N ALA A 131 24.60 -5.24 2.30
CA ALA A 131 23.55 -6.03 2.93
C ALA A 131 22.18 -5.35 2.79
N LEU A 132 22.10 -4.04 3.00
CA LEU A 132 20.86 -3.29 2.79
C LEU A 132 20.41 -3.35 1.32
N LYS A 133 21.35 -3.15 0.38
CA LYS A 133 21.06 -3.25 -1.06
C LYS A 133 20.53 -4.63 -1.42
N LYS A 134 21.13 -5.71 -0.91
CA LYS A 134 20.64 -7.09 -1.08
C LYS A 134 19.21 -7.26 -0.57
N LEU A 135 18.89 -6.71 0.61
CA LEU A 135 17.53 -6.76 1.15
C LEU A 135 16.53 -6.04 0.22
N ILE A 136 16.88 -4.84 -0.25
CA ILE A 136 16.04 -4.00 -1.12
C ILE A 136 15.85 -4.62 -2.51
N ASP A 137 16.92 -5.12 -3.12
CA ASP A 137 16.89 -5.72 -4.46
C ASP A 137 15.94 -6.93 -4.50
N GLN A 138 15.95 -7.76 -3.45
CA GLN A 138 15.02 -8.88 -3.31
C GLN A 138 13.59 -8.41 -2.96
N GLY A 139 13.46 -7.34 -2.19
CA GLY A 139 12.20 -6.78 -1.74
C GLY A 139 11.55 -7.63 -0.65
N TRP A 140 10.88 -8.72 -1.03
CA TRP A 140 10.19 -9.59 -0.06
C TRP A 140 11.10 -10.68 0.50
N TRP A 141 10.98 -10.90 1.80
CA TRP A 141 11.65 -11.92 2.56
C TRP A 141 10.59 -12.67 3.36
N SER A 142 10.27 -13.88 2.93
CA SER A 142 9.35 -14.75 3.63
C SER A 142 10.12 -15.86 4.32
N THR A 143 10.13 -15.83 5.65
CA THR A 143 10.80 -16.82 6.50
C THR A 143 9.76 -17.44 7.44
N PRO A 144 10.04 -18.63 8.02
CA PRO A 144 9.16 -19.23 9.03
C PRO A 144 8.89 -18.33 10.24
N THR A 145 9.83 -17.44 10.57
CA THR A 145 9.74 -16.56 11.74
C THR A 145 8.91 -15.31 11.45
N ILE A 146 9.12 -14.70 10.29
CA ILE A 146 8.50 -13.43 9.89
C ILE A 146 8.57 -13.26 8.38
N THR A 147 7.54 -12.65 7.81
CA THR A 147 7.51 -12.25 6.39
C THR A 147 7.43 -10.75 6.26
N PHE A 148 8.36 -10.14 5.53
CA PHE A 148 8.51 -8.69 5.44
C PHE A 148 8.98 -8.24 4.06
N TYR A 149 8.78 -6.96 3.77
CA TYR A 149 9.22 -6.26 2.57
C TYR A 149 10.21 -5.18 2.98
N VAL A 150 11.36 -5.11 2.31
CA VAL A 150 12.37 -4.06 2.48
C VAL A 150 12.41 -3.20 1.22
N PHE A 151 12.46 -1.90 1.42
CA PHE A 151 12.55 -0.93 0.32
C PHE A 151 13.36 0.28 0.75
N ASP A 152 13.80 1.05 -0.23
CA ASP A 152 14.63 2.24 -0.03
C ASP A 152 13.92 3.27 0.88
N TYR A 153 14.73 4.04 1.63
CA TYR A 153 14.25 5.19 2.38
C TYR A 153 13.66 6.25 1.43
N ASN A 154 14.31 6.45 0.28
CA ASN A 154 13.79 7.22 -0.83
C ASN A 154 12.88 6.31 -1.66
N VAL A 155 11.65 6.15 -1.18
CA VAL A 155 10.67 5.20 -1.71
C VAL A 155 10.49 5.39 -3.23
N PRO A 156 10.69 4.34 -4.05
CA PRO A 156 10.43 4.42 -5.47
C PRO A 156 8.98 4.84 -5.75
N LEU A 157 8.78 5.68 -6.75
CA LEU A 157 7.46 6.15 -7.13
C LEU A 157 6.59 4.97 -7.60
N PRO A 158 5.31 4.89 -7.16
CA PRO A 158 4.40 3.88 -7.66
C PRO A 158 4.11 4.09 -9.15
N ARG A 159 3.89 2.99 -9.88
CA ARG A 159 3.45 3.03 -11.28
C ARG A 159 1.94 3.03 -11.40
N TYR A 160 1.23 2.45 -10.43
CA TYR A 160 -0.23 2.39 -10.42
C TYR A 160 -0.84 3.80 -10.31
N ILE A 161 -1.73 4.13 -11.24
CA ILE A 161 -2.51 5.36 -11.22
C ILE A 161 -3.89 5.09 -10.63
N MET A 162 -4.65 4.15 -11.20
CA MET A 162 -6.06 3.96 -10.86
C MET A 162 -6.56 2.59 -11.34
N THR A 163 -7.73 2.19 -10.87
CA THR A 163 -8.52 1.09 -11.42
C THR A 163 -9.78 1.67 -12.04
N LEU A 164 -10.01 1.44 -13.33
CA LEU A 164 -11.24 1.80 -14.01
C LEU A 164 -12.27 0.67 -13.90
N GLN A 165 -13.53 1.05 -13.69
CA GLN A 165 -14.70 0.18 -13.74
C GLN A 165 -15.66 0.64 -14.85
N ASN A 166 -16.69 -0.16 -15.15
CA ASN A 166 -17.75 0.11 -16.14
C ASN A 166 -17.32 0.13 -17.63
N LEU A 167 -16.12 -0.35 -17.96
CA LEU A 167 -15.72 -0.58 -19.35
C LEU A 167 -16.14 -1.99 -19.80
N CYS A 168 -16.95 -2.07 -20.84
CA CYS A 168 -17.42 -3.33 -21.44
C CYS A 168 -16.45 -3.85 -22.53
N THR A 169 -15.16 -3.89 -22.21
CA THR A 169 -14.11 -4.34 -23.12
C THR A 169 -13.62 -5.74 -22.66
N PRO A 170 -13.40 -6.72 -23.56
CA PRO A 170 -12.86 -8.04 -23.18
C PRO A 170 -11.45 -7.97 -22.57
N SER A 171 -10.97 -9.03 -21.90
CA SER A 171 -9.67 -9.08 -21.22
C SER A 171 -8.47 -9.47 -22.11
N ASP A 172 -8.55 -9.25 -23.43
CA ASP A 172 -7.51 -9.64 -24.39
C ASP A 172 -6.39 -8.58 -24.61
N PRO A 173 -5.26 -8.94 -25.25
CA PRO A 173 -4.15 -8.01 -25.46
C PRO A 173 -4.48 -6.76 -26.29
N GLU A 174 -5.42 -6.83 -27.24
CA GLU A 174 -5.83 -5.66 -28.03
C GLU A 174 -6.70 -4.72 -27.19
N ALA A 175 -7.57 -5.28 -26.34
CA ALA A 175 -8.31 -4.53 -25.35
C ALA A 175 -7.38 -3.78 -24.36
N CYS A 176 -6.31 -4.42 -23.87
CA CYS A 176 -5.30 -3.74 -23.05
C CYS A 176 -4.73 -2.49 -23.76
N LYS A 177 -4.39 -2.62 -25.04
CA LYS A 177 -3.89 -1.48 -25.84
C LYS A 177 -4.95 -0.41 -26.06
N ALA A 178 -6.20 -0.82 -26.31
CA ALA A 178 -7.32 0.10 -26.52
C ALA A 178 -7.64 0.91 -25.26
N VAL A 179 -7.69 0.28 -24.09
CA VAL A 179 -7.91 0.95 -22.80
C VAL A 179 -6.73 1.86 -22.44
N ALA A 180 -5.50 1.42 -22.66
CA ALA A 180 -4.32 2.27 -22.46
C ALA A 180 -4.35 3.52 -23.36
N ARG A 181 -4.72 3.36 -24.65
CA ARG A 181 -4.86 4.46 -25.59
C ARG A 181 -5.98 5.42 -25.18
N LEU A 182 -7.13 4.91 -24.77
CA LEU A 182 -8.24 5.72 -24.25
C LEU A 182 -7.79 6.62 -23.10
N VAL A 183 -7.09 6.05 -22.11
CA VAL A 183 -6.59 6.80 -20.95
C VAL A 183 -5.56 7.85 -21.38
N LYS A 184 -4.61 7.45 -22.23
CA LYS A 184 -3.57 8.32 -22.76
C LYS A 184 -4.16 9.52 -23.52
N ASP A 185 -5.07 9.26 -24.46
CA ASP A 185 -5.68 10.31 -25.28
C ASP A 185 -6.49 11.28 -24.41
N LYS A 186 -7.23 10.76 -23.42
CA LYS A 186 -7.95 11.59 -22.45
C LYS A 186 -7.00 12.48 -21.64
N LEU A 187 -5.93 11.93 -21.08
CA LEU A 187 -4.96 12.70 -20.29
C LEU A 187 -4.21 13.73 -21.13
N LYS A 188 -3.86 13.41 -22.39
CA LYS A 188 -3.27 14.36 -23.34
C LYS A 188 -4.23 15.47 -23.75
N SER A 189 -5.53 15.18 -23.82
CA SER A 189 -6.56 16.19 -24.15
C SER A 189 -6.77 17.24 -23.06
N ILE A 190 -6.37 16.93 -21.82
CA ILE A 190 -6.50 17.84 -20.69
C ILE A 190 -5.18 18.59 -20.55
N LYS A 191 -5.23 19.86 -20.95
CA LYS A 191 -4.07 20.75 -20.97
C LYS A 191 -3.40 20.82 -19.60
N GLU A 192 -4.19 20.96 -18.54
CA GLU A 192 -3.72 21.06 -17.16
C GLU A 192 -2.95 19.82 -16.72
N ALA A 193 -3.42 18.62 -17.10
CA ALA A 193 -2.77 17.36 -16.73
C ALA A 193 -1.40 17.20 -17.43
N SER A 194 -1.32 17.61 -18.70
CA SER A 194 -0.07 17.55 -19.47
C SER A 194 0.92 18.64 -19.05
N GLU A 195 0.45 19.87 -18.84
CA GLU A 195 1.27 21.00 -18.37
C GLU A 195 1.78 20.77 -16.94
N PHE A 196 0.99 20.12 -16.09
CA PHE A 196 1.44 19.76 -14.74
C PHE A 196 2.68 18.87 -14.78
N LEU A 197 2.67 17.80 -15.58
CA LEU A 197 3.82 16.91 -15.74
C LEU A 197 5.01 17.65 -16.34
N ALA A 198 4.79 18.46 -17.39
CA ALA A 198 5.85 19.24 -18.01
C ALA A 198 6.49 20.20 -17.00
N LYS A 199 5.70 20.94 -16.22
CA LYS A 199 6.19 21.88 -15.21
C LYS A 199 7.04 21.21 -14.12
N HIS A 200 6.69 19.98 -13.74
CA HIS A 200 7.34 19.23 -12.67
C HIS A 200 8.35 18.16 -13.15
N SER A 201 8.60 18.10 -14.46
CA SER A 201 9.67 17.30 -15.09
C SER A 201 11.04 17.99 -15.00
N ALA A 202 12.12 17.26 -15.31
CA ALA A 202 13.47 17.80 -15.19
C ALA A 202 13.64 18.91 -16.22
N ALA A 203 14.15 20.07 -15.80
CA ALA A 203 14.30 21.26 -16.65
C ALA A 203 12.99 21.71 -17.36
N SER A 204 11.83 21.30 -16.81
CA SER A 204 10.53 21.50 -17.45
C SER A 204 10.44 20.96 -18.89
N ASP A 205 11.07 19.81 -19.14
CA ASP A 205 11.09 19.15 -20.44
C ASP A 205 9.73 18.55 -20.83
N ALA A 206 9.02 19.23 -21.72
CA ALA A 206 7.76 18.75 -22.29
C ALA A 206 7.89 17.38 -22.98
N LYS A 207 9.06 17.02 -23.52
CA LYS A 207 9.27 15.71 -24.17
C LYS A 207 9.34 14.58 -23.16
N GLU A 208 9.91 14.81 -21.97
CA GLU A 208 9.92 13.82 -20.89
C GLU A 208 8.48 13.56 -20.40
N ALA A 209 7.70 14.62 -20.19
CA ALA A 209 6.31 14.52 -19.79
C ALA A 209 5.45 13.80 -20.84
N GLU A 210 5.61 14.14 -22.12
CA GLU A 210 4.90 13.47 -23.21
C GLU A 210 5.30 11.99 -23.33
N GLY A 211 6.59 11.70 -23.27
CA GLY A 211 7.11 10.34 -23.31
C GLY A 211 6.61 9.49 -22.13
N ALA A 212 6.43 10.09 -20.96
CA ALA A 212 5.84 9.40 -19.81
C ALA A 212 4.38 8.99 -20.08
N LEU A 213 3.56 9.90 -20.63
CA LEU A 213 2.17 9.61 -21.02
C LEU A 213 2.09 8.58 -22.15
N ASP A 214 3.11 8.50 -23.00
CA ASP A 214 3.17 7.52 -24.07
C ASP A 214 3.34 6.07 -23.58
N ILE A 215 3.83 5.88 -22.35
CA ILE A 215 4.11 4.56 -21.73
C ILE A 215 3.03 4.17 -20.71
N ILE A 216 1.79 4.62 -20.93
CA ILE A 216 0.64 4.15 -20.15
C ILE A 216 0.34 2.69 -20.53
N GLU A 217 0.17 1.85 -19.52
CA GLU A 217 -0.18 0.44 -19.65
C GLU A 217 -1.52 0.18 -18.95
N ALA A 218 -2.38 -0.64 -19.55
CA ALA A 218 -3.58 -1.15 -18.90
C ALA A 218 -3.44 -2.66 -18.68
N LYS A 219 -3.93 -3.15 -17.53
CA LYS A 219 -3.98 -4.58 -17.22
C LYS A 219 -5.38 -4.96 -16.72
N PRO A 220 -5.97 -6.05 -17.24
CA PRO A 220 -7.25 -6.53 -16.76
C PRO A 220 -7.11 -7.05 -15.31
N LEU A 221 -8.15 -6.83 -14.53
CA LEU A 221 -8.30 -7.32 -13.16
C LEU A 221 -9.71 -7.90 -13.01
N GLU A 222 -9.80 -9.22 -13.04
CA GLU A 222 -11.05 -9.94 -12.80
C GLU A 222 -11.29 -10.07 -11.30
N ILE A 223 -12.45 -9.63 -10.83
CA ILE A 223 -12.88 -9.74 -9.44
C ILE A 223 -14.13 -10.61 -9.34
N ALA A 224 -14.24 -11.40 -8.28
CA ALA A 224 -15.47 -12.13 -7.98
C ALA A 224 -16.48 -11.20 -7.31
N LEU A 225 -17.71 -11.19 -7.82
CA LEU A 225 -18.86 -10.54 -7.24
C LEU A 225 -19.67 -11.51 -6.35
N PRO A 226 -20.49 -11.00 -5.42
CA PRO A 226 -21.47 -11.81 -4.72
C PRO A 226 -22.34 -12.60 -5.70
N GLY A 227 -22.57 -13.89 -5.42
CA GLY A 227 -23.34 -14.77 -6.30
C GLY A 227 -22.52 -15.58 -7.31
N GLY A 228 -21.19 -15.41 -7.32
CA GLY A 228 -20.29 -16.19 -8.19
C GLY A 228 -20.09 -15.59 -9.59
N GLU A 229 -20.69 -14.43 -9.86
CA GLU A 229 -20.40 -13.63 -11.03
C GLU A 229 -18.99 -13.03 -10.96
N THR A 230 -18.46 -12.63 -12.12
CA THR A 230 -17.16 -11.97 -12.24
C THR A 230 -17.32 -10.61 -12.89
N ASP A 231 -16.63 -9.60 -12.36
CA ASP A 231 -16.52 -8.28 -12.97
C ASP A 231 -15.09 -8.07 -13.49
N LEU A 232 -14.97 -7.34 -14.60
CA LEU A 232 -13.71 -7.05 -15.25
C LEU A 232 -13.37 -5.58 -15.09
N LEU A 233 -12.32 -5.32 -14.32
CA LEU A 233 -11.78 -3.99 -14.07
C LEU A 233 -10.46 -3.79 -14.81
N TRP A 234 -10.00 -2.55 -14.89
CA TRP A 234 -8.77 -2.20 -15.60
C TRP A 234 -7.82 -1.41 -14.71
N ASN A 235 -6.71 -2.02 -14.31
CA ASN A 235 -5.64 -1.30 -13.64
C ASN A 235 -4.81 -0.52 -14.65
N ILE A 236 -4.61 0.76 -14.37
CA ILE A 236 -3.84 1.67 -15.19
C ILE A 236 -2.50 1.93 -14.51
N TYR A 237 -1.43 1.74 -15.27
CA TYR A 237 -0.05 1.96 -14.86
C TYR A 237 0.63 2.98 -15.76
N PHE A 238 1.61 3.65 -15.20
CA PHE A 238 2.39 4.70 -15.82
C PHE A 238 3.81 4.69 -15.28
N THR A 239 4.76 5.18 -16.07
CA THR A 239 6.14 5.34 -15.62
C THR A 239 6.38 6.84 -15.39
N PRO A 240 6.46 7.30 -14.13
CA PRO A 240 6.63 8.71 -13.84
C PRO A 240 7.95 9.28 -14.38
N PRO A 241 7.98 10.55 -14.81
CA PRO A 241 9.21 11.29 -15.08
C PRO A 241 10.20 11.16 -13.92
N LYS A 242 11.50 11.11 -14.18
CA LYS A 242 12.48 10.79 -13.13
C LYS A 242 12.58 11.85 -12.03
N SER A 243 12.26 13.10 -12.37
CA SER A 243 12.36 14.24 -11.47
C SER A 243 11.10 14.50 -10.65
N ILE A 244 9.96 13.90 -11.00
CA ILE A 244 8.72 14.20 -10.30
C ILE A 244 8.83 13.63 -8.88
N ASP A 245 8.51 14.42 -7.86
CA ASP A 245 8.47 13.91 -6.50
C ASP A 245 7.15 13.18 -6.21
N PHE A 246 7.12 12.44 -5.11
CA PHE A 246 5.97 11.65 -4.70
C PHE A 246 4.70 12.48 -4.50
N PHE A 247 4.80 13.69 -3.94
CA PHE A 247 3.62 14.52 -3.66
C PHE A 247 3.04 15.11 -4.94
N ARG A 248 3.90 15.50 -5.89
CA ARG A 248 3.46 15.94 -7.23
C ARG A 248 2.84 14.82 -8.03
N LEU A 249 3.39 13.61 -7.96
CA LEU A 249 2.75 12.45 -8.56
C LEU A 249 1.37 12.18 -7.93
N LEU A 250 1.23 12.32 -6.62
CA LEU A 250 -0.05 12.14 -5.94
C LEU A 250 -1.08 13.20 -6.37
N GLU A 251 -0.68 14.46 -6.49
CA GLU A 251 -1.52 15.56 -6.99
C GLU A 251 -2.00 15.27 -8.42
N TRP A 252 -1.08 14.89 -9.31
CA TRP A 252 -1.41 14.55 -10.70
C TRP A 252 -2.33 13.31 -10.81
N THR A 253 -2.04 12.25 -10.07
CA THR A 253 -2.88 11.04 -10.07
C THR A 253 -4.27 11.29 -9.48
N THR A 254 -4.39 12.22 -8.53
CA THR A 254 -5.70 12.66 -8.00
C THR A 254 -6.50 13.34 -9.11
N ALA A 255 -5.90 14.31 -9.81
CA ALA A 255 -6.55 14.97 -10.93
C ALA A 255 -6.95 13.98 -12.05
N ALA A 256 -6.12 12.98 -12.33
CA ALA A 256 -6.45 11.92 -13.28
C ALA A 256 -7.66 11.08 -12.83
N ARG A 257 -7.80 10.80 -11.53
CA ARG A 257 -8.90 10.01 -10.95
C ARG A 257 -10.24 10.76 -10.91
N ASP A 258 -10.24 12.08 -11.07
CA ASP A 258 -11.46 12.90 -11.14
C ASP A 258 -12.09 12.91 -12.54
N LEU A 259 -11.50 12.19 -13.51
CA LEU A 259 -11.94 12.15 -14.90
C LEU A 259 -12.82 10.93 -15.20
N THR A 260 -13.61 11.05 -16.28
CA THR A 260 -14.26 9.93 -16.95
C THR A 260 -13.54 9.58 -18.26
N TYR A 261 -13.59 8.30 -18.61
CA TYR A 261 -12.91 7.73 -19.78
C TYR A 261 -13.94 7.12 -20.73
N ASP A 262 -14.52 7.97 -21.57
CA ASP A 262 -15.65 7.62 -22.43
C ASP A 262 -15.21 6.95 -23.73
N THR A 263 -15.92 5.88 -24.12
CA THR A 263 -15.77 5.23 -25.42
C THR A 263 -17.13 4.95 -26.05
N ALA A 264 -17.25 5.26 -27.33
CA ALA A 264 -18.51 5.10 -28.06
C ALA A 264 -19.00 3.64 -28.13
N LEU A 265 -18.09 2.67 -28.01
CA LEU A 265 -18.39 1.24 -28.21
C LEU A 265 -18.38 0.41 -26.92
N HIS A 266 -17.70 0.88 -25.86
CA HIS A 266 -17.46 0.06 -24.66
C HIS A 266 -17.85 0.76 -23.34
N GLY A 267 -18.68 1.81 -23.42
CA GLY A 267 -19.19 2.50 -22.23
C GLY A 267 -18.26 3.59 -21.68
N THR A 268 -18.41 3.90 -20.39
CA THR A 268 -17.67 4.97 -19.71
C THR A 268 -16.89 4.41 -18.55
N GLY A 269 -15.56 4.45 -18.66
CA GLY A 269 -14.66 4.09 -17.58
C GLY A 269 -14.67 5.12 -16.46
N VAL A 270 -14.91 4.67 -15.23
CA VAL A 270 -14.89 5.52 -14.04
C VAL A 270 -13.81 5.01 -13.08
N PRO A 271 -12.92 5.88 -12.56
CA PRO A 271 -11.94 5.49 -11.55
C PRO A 271 -12.59 5.07 -10.24
N ARG A 272 -12.10 3.98 -9.64
CA ARG A 272 -12.45 3.62 -8.25
C ARG A 272 -11.74 4.57 -7.29
N VAL A 273 -12.51 5.29 -6.47
CA VAL A 273 -12.02 6.28 -5.50
C VAL A 273 -12.63 6.06 -4.11
N GLY A 274 -12.09 6.71 -3.08
CA GLY A 274 -12.64 6.62 -1.72
C GLY A 274 -12.69 5.18 -1.20
N SER A 275 -13.84 4.76 -0.68
CA SER A 275 -14.07 3.41 -0.14
C SER A 275 -14.06 2.30 -1.22
N ASP A 276 -14.21 2.67 -2.50
CA ASP A 276 -14.16 1.72 -3.61
C ASP A 276 -12.72 1.42 -4.05
N GLN A 277 -11.77 2.31 -3.78
CA GLN A 277 -10.38 2.09 -4.13
C GLN A 277 -9.84 0.85 -3.40
N PHE A 278 -9.24 -0.08 -4.15
CA PHE A 278 -8.65 -1.26 -3.56
C PHE A 278 -7.50 -0.91 -2.62
N PHE A 279 -7.42 -1.67 -1.53
CA PHE A 279 -6.31 -1.66 -0.60
C PHE A 279 -6.06 -3.08 -0.08
N CYS A 280 -4.95 -3.67 -0.52
CA CYS A 280 -4.56 -5.01 -0.12
C CYS A 280 -4.04 -5.01 1.32
N GLN A 281 -4.75 -5.66 2.23
CA GLN A 281 -4.40 -5.70 3.65
C GLN A 281 -3.07 -6.42 3.92
N GLY A 282 -2.63 -7.28 2.99
CA GLY A 282 -1.37 -8.03 3.05
C GLY A 282 -0.16 -7.19 2.66
N CYS A 283 -0.04 -6.85 1.38
CA CYS A 283 1.12 -6.13 0.83
C CYS A 283 1.00 -4.60 0.90
N LYS A 284 -0.22 -4.09 1.18
CA LYS A 284 -0.60 -2.67 1.19
C LYS A 284 -0.56 -1.99 -0.18
N GLY A 285 -0.56 -2.79 -1.25
CA GLY A 285 -0.74 -2.31 -2.61
C GLY A 285 -2.18 -1.88 -2.88
N TYR A 286 -2.35 -0.97 -3.83
CA TYR A 286 -3.62 -0.38 -4.22
C TYR A 286 -4.18 -0.93 -5.53
N ASP A 287 -3.42 -1.77 -6.22
CA ASP A 287 -3.76 -2.31 -7.53
C ASP A 287 -4.52 -3.64 -7.48
N HIS A 288 -4.89 -4.13 -6.30
CA HIS A 288 -5.69 -5.35 -6.18
C HIS A 288 -6.37 -5.45 -4.80
N PRO A 289 -7.54 -6.12 -4.70
CA PRO A 289 -8.11 -6.50 -3.42
C PRO A 289 -7.29 -7.59 -2.74
N SER A 290 -7.43 -7.73 -1.42
CA SER A 290 -6.64 -8.67 -0.61
C SER A 290 -6.73 -10.14 -1.08
N GLY A 291 -7.91 -10.57 -1.57
CA GLY A 291 -8.12 -11.93 -2.07
C GLY A 291 -7.38 -12.26 -3.37
N LEU A 292 -6.94 -11.23 -4.11
CA LEU A 292 -6.16 -11.36 -5.33
C LEU A 292 -4.67 -11.04 -5.12
N CYS A 293 -4.23 -10.95 -3.86
CA CYS A 293 -2.81 -10.75 -3.57
C CYS A 293 -1.98 -11.91 -4.14
N PRO A 294 -0.96 -11.62 -4.98
CA PRO A 294 -0.16 -12.68 -5.60
C PRO A 294 0.80 -13.35 -4.61
N LEU A 295 1.17 -12.67 -3.52
CA LEU A 295 2.23 -13.15 -2.61
C LEU A 295 1.93 -14.52 -1.99
N PRO A 296 0.74 -14.80 -1.44
CA PRO A 296 0.49 -16.12 -0.85
C PRO A 296 0.33 -17.25 -1.87
N ARG A 297 0.32 -16.93 -3.18
CA ARG A 297 0.33 -17.94 -4.26
C ARG A 297 1.75 -18.34 -4.67
N ILE A 298 2.78 -17.69 -4.12
CA ILE A 298 4.18 -18.01 -4.41
C ILE A 298 4.54 -19.33 -3.72
N THR A 299 5.10 -20.27 -4.48
CA THR A 299 5.57 -21.55 -3.95
C THR A 299 6.61 -21.32 -2.85
N GLY A 300 6.42 -22.00 -1.72
CA GLY A 300 7.31 -21.90 -0.56
C GLY A 300 7.08 -20.64 0.30
N TRP A 301 6.00 -19.89 0.09
CA TRP A 301 5.63 -18.72 0.91
C TRP A 301 5.34 -19.12 2.37
N PHE A 302 6.04 -18.50 3.31
CA PHE A 302 5.85 -18.69 4.76
C PHE A 302 4.92 -17.66 5.41
N GLY A 303 4.49 -16.63 4.66
CA GLY A 303 3.54 -15.65 5.18
C GLY A 303 2.14 -16.24 5.37
N ALA A 304 1.27 -15.51 6.06
CA ALA A 304 -0.11 -15.94 6.24
C ALA A 304 -0.78 -16.27 4.87
N PRO A 305 -1.53 -17.37 4.77
CA PRO A 305 -2.19 -17.75 3.53
C PRO A 305 -3.26 -16.72 3.14
N LEU A 306 -3.77 -16.82 1.92
CA LEU A 306 -5.00 -16.10 1.54
C LEU A 306 -6.07 -16.47 2.58
N GLN A 307 -6.67 -15.46 3.21
CA GLN A 307 -7.90 -15.71 3.94
C GLN A 307 -8.91 -16.16 2.89
N SER A 308 -9.47 -17.37 3.07
CA SER A 308 -10.66 -17.74 2.34
C SER A 308 -11.67 -16.62 2.57
N VAL A 309 -12.14 -16.03 1.49
CA VAL A 309 -13.23 -15.04 1.54
C VAL A 309 -14.46 -15.86 1.90
N SER A 310 -14.63 -16.20 3.18
CA SER A 310 -15.89 -16.77 3.66
C SER A 310 -16.97 -15.74 3.34
N ALA A 311 -18.06 -16.18 2.72
CA ALA A 311 -19.18 -15.36 2.22
C ALA A 311 -19.82 -14.43 3.28
N ASP A 312 -19.41 -14.55 4.55
CA ASP A 312 -19.82 -13.71 5.66
C ASP A 312 -18.96 -12.43 5.86
N ASP A 313 -17.85 -12.23 5.11
CA ASP A 313 -17.12 -10.95 5.09
C ASP A 313 -17.90 -9.92 4.23
N LYS A 314 -19.11 -9.56 4.68
CA LYS A 314 -19.97 -8.49 4.13
C LYS A 314 -19.37 -7.08 4.31
N THR A 315 -18.09 -6.98 4.67
CA THR A 315 -17.38 -5.73 4.95
C THR A 315 -16.44 -5.28 3.85
N LEU A 316 -16.46 -5.92 2.68
CA LEU A 316 -16.00 -5.29 1.44
C LEU A 316 -17.00 -4.19 1.06
N GLY A 317 -16.79 -2.97 1.57
CA GLY A 317 -17.43 -1.75 1.06
C GLY A 317 -18.30 -0.91 2.02
N LYS A 318 -18.52 -1.30 3.27
CA LYS A 318 -19.41 -0.54 4.21
C LYS A 318 -18.74 -0.06 5.50
N ALA A 319 -17.55 0.52 5.40
CA ALA A 319 -16.88 1.08 6.59
C ALA A 319 -17.36 2.50 6.98
N ASP A 320 -17.99 3.29 6.10
CA ASP A 320 -18.22 4.72 6.41
C ASP A 320 -19.68 5.21 6.48
N GLU A 321 -20.70 4.43 6.10
CA GLU A 321 -22.09 4.92 6.16
C GLU A 321 -22.68 5.03 7.58
N ARG A 322 -21.99 4.57 8.63
CA ARG A 322 -22.56 4.53 9.98
C ARG A 322 -22.44 5.83 10.76
N ASN A 323 -21.74 6.85 10.25
CA ASN A 323 -21.58 8.14 10.94
C ASN A 323 -22.49 9.29 10.45
N GLU A 324 -23.15 9.19 9.29
CA GLU A 324 -23.99 10.30 8.79
C GLU A 324 -25.45 10.28 9.31
N ARG A 325 -25.87 9.25 10.06
CA ARG A 325 -27.26 9.16 10.58
C ARG A 325 -27.48 9.74 11.97
N LYS A 326 -26.51 10.41 12.61
CA LYS A 326 -26.67 10.96 13.96
C LYS A 326 -27.05 12.44 14.06
N ASP A 327 -27.08 13.21 12.97
CA ASP A 327 -27.31 14.67 13.03
C ASP A 327 -28.72 15.15 12.59
N LYS A 328 -29.71 14.27 12.49
CA LYS A 328 -31.10 14.66 12.14
C LYS A 328 -32.16 14.15 13.11
N MET A 329 -31.94 14.28 14.42
CA MET A 329 -33.03 14.16 15.42
C MET A 329 -32.80 15.08 16.62
N SER A 330 -32.95 16.40 16.46
CA SER A 330 -33.43 17.27 17.56
C SER A 330 -33.85 18.66 17.07
N LYS A 331 -35.08 18.79 16.58
CA LYS A 331 -35.84 20.04 16.63
C LYS A 331 -37.28 19.72 17.03
N GLY A 332 -37.42 19.31 18.29
CA GLY A 332 -38.72 19.26 18.97
C GLY A 332 -39.26 20.68 19.15
N GLY A 333 -40.47 20.89 18.64
CA GLY A 333 -41.19 22.14 18.71
C GLY A 333 -41.46 22.59 20.15
N LYS A 334 -41.23 23.88 20.39
CA LYS A 334 -41.74 24.61 21.56
C LYS A 334 -43.25 24.80 21.40
N GLY A 335 -44.04 24.03 22.14
CA GLY A 335 -45.43 24.37 22.45
C GLY A 335 -45.49 25.27 23.70
N PRO A 336 -46.39 26.28 23.77
CA PRO A 336 -46.50 27.15 24.93
C PRO A 336 -47.28 26.48 26.08
N LYS A 337 -46.78 26.74 27.29
CA LYS A 337 -47.42 26.42 28.57
C LYS A 337 -48.70 27.25 28.76
N ALA A 338 -49.81 26.61 29.09
CA ALA A 338 -50.95 27.26 29.72
C ALA A 338 -51.65 26.30 30.70
N GLY A 339 -51.57 26.67 31.99
CA GLY A 339 -52.63 26.50 32.99
C GLY A 339 -52.93 25.10 33.55
N GLY A 340 -53.09 25.00 34.87
CA GLY A 340 -53.94 23.95 35.44
C GLY A 340 -53.56 23.46 36.82
N ASN A 341 -54.01 24.19 37.84
CA ASN A 341 -54.10 23.83 39.25
C ASN A 341 -54.69 22.42 39.52
N GLY A 342 -54.22 21.77 40.60
CA GLY A 342 -54.88 20.65 41.27
C GLY A 342 -53.87 19.81 42.06
N SER A 343 -53.54 20.14 43.31
CA SER A 343 -54.26 19.80 44.55
C SER A 343 -54.21 18.32 44.94
N ARG A 344 -53.89 18.08 46.23
CA ARG A 344 -53.91 16.83 47.03
C ARG A 344 -52.65 15.97 46.88
N ASN A 345 -52.09 15.33 47.91
CA ASN A 345 -52.40 15.16 49.32
C ASN A 345 -51.10 14.57 49.94
N VAL A 346 -50.63 15.06 51.09
CA VAL A 346 -50.67 14.36 52.39
C VAL A 346 -49.57 13.31 52.65
N ASN A 347 -48.85 13.56 53.76
CA ASN A 347 -48.07 12.65 54.60
C ASN A 347 -46.73 12.14 54.02
N ASN A 348 -45.63 11.98 54.78
CA ASN A 348 -45.47 11.82 56.22
C ASN A 348 -43.99 12.04 56.63
N ARG A 349 -43.81 12.65 57.81
CA ARG A 349 -42.79 12.43 58.87
C ARG A 349 -41.31 12.14 58.52
N ASN A 350 -40.48 13.13 58.85
CA ASN A 350 -39.53 13.16 59.99
C ASN A 350 -38.89 11.83 60.46
N SER A 351 -37.55 11.73 60.39
CA SER A 351 -36.66 11.62 61.59
C SER A 351 -35.16 11.48 61.24
N ARG A 352 -34.38 12.48 61.69
CA ARG A 352 -33.11 12.42 62.47
C ARG A 352 -32.06 11.32 62.16
N ARG A 353 -30.79 11.71 61.90
CA ARG A 353 -29.64 11.73 62.87
C ARG A 353 -29.52 10.42 63.65
N ARG A 354 -28.43 9.67 63.58
CA ARG A 354 -27.04 10.04 63.87
C ARG A 354 -26.13 8.90 63.43
#